data_AF-A0A2M9M503-F1
#
_entry.id   AF-A0A2M9M503-F1
#
_cell.length_a   1.000
_cell.length_b   1.000
_cell.length_c   1.000
_cell.angle_alpha   90.00
_cell.angle_beta   90.00
_cell.angle_gamma   90.00
#
_symmetry.space_group_name_H-M   'P 1'
#
loop_
_entity.id
_entity.type
_entity.pdbx_description
1 polymer ?
#
loop_
_entity_poly.entity_id
_entity_poly.type
_entity_poly.pdbx_seq_one_letter_code
_entity_poly.pdbx_strand_id
1 'polypeptide(L)'
;MGEIAPATWTTVVDGELVEIPATIDGIHAVLPEVDRAAFEAEVRRTPAQDLHRVLARWALPAAAEREDDAILARLKAGDFTGCVPQDGDEHHAGVA
;
A
#
# COMPACT_ATOMS: atom_id res chain seq x y z
N MET A 1 0.86 28.07 -17.60
CA MET A 1 1.05 26.82 -16.85
C MET A 1 1.36 27.23 -15.43
N GLY A 2 0.36 27.24 -14.55
CA GLY A 2 0.58 27.59 -13.14
C GLY A 2 1.43 26.52 -12.48
N GLU A 3 2.32 26.93 -11.57
CA GLU A 3 3.06 26.00 -10.70
C GLU A 3 2.04 25.11 -10.00
N ILE A 4 2.07 23.81 -10.29
CA ILE A 4 1.26 22.84 -9.55
C ILE A 4 1.99 22.64 -8.23
N ALA A 5 1.42 23.18 -7.14
CA ALA A 5 1.89 22.87 -5.80
C ALA A 5 2.04 21.35 -5.65
N PRO A 6 3.10 20.84 -4.99
CA PRO A 6 3.26 19.40 -4.83
C PRO A 6 2.03 18.85 -4.10
N ALA A 7 1.21 18.05 -4.79
CA ALA A 7 0.05 17.40 -4.20
C ALA A 7 0.51 16.16 -3.43
N THR A 8 -0.01 15.97 -2.22
CA THR A 8 0.29 14.83 -1.35
C THR A 8 -0.99 14.09 -0.95
N TRP A 9 -0.82 12.80 -0.62
CA TRP A 9 -1.77 12.02 0.17
C TRP A 9 -1.19 11.82 1.56
N THR A 10 -2.07 11.64 2.55
CA THR A 10 -1.68 11.28 3.92
C THR A 10 -2.14 9.86 4.19
N THR A 11 -1.24 9.01 4.69
CA THR A 11 -1.52 7.64 5.10
C THR A 11 -0.80 7.32 6.41
N VAL A 12 -1.06 6.15 6.99
CA VAL A 12 -0.33 5.63 8.15
C VAL A 12 0.61 4.51 7.68
N VAL A 13 1.86 4.55 8.14
CA VAL A 13 2.87 3.50 7.95
C VAL A 13 3.61 3.32 9.27
N ASP A 14 3.74 2.08 9.74
CA ASP A 14 4.34 1.73 11.05
C ASP A 14 3.73 2.54 12.23
N GLY A 15 2.43 2.86 12.13
CA GLY A 15 1.71 3.68 13.12
C GLY A 15 1.98 5.19 13.05
N GLU A 16 2.79 5.67 12.11
CA GLU A 16 3.09 7.09 11.91
C GLU A 16 2.33 7.66 10.72
N LEU A 17 1.84 8.91 10.84
CA LEU A 17 1.26 9.64 9.72
C LEU A 17 2.37 10.09 8.76
N VAL A 18 2.28 9.66 7.51
CA VAL A 18 3.25 9.98 6.46
C VAL A 18 2.56 10.67 5.28
N GLU A 19 3.24 11.66 4.71
CA GLU A 19 2.84 12.28 3.44
C GLU A 19 3.56 11.60 2.28
N ILE A 20 2.80 11.22 1.26
CA ILE A 20 3.31 10.57 0.04
C ILE A 20 2.93 11.38 -1.20
N PRO A 21 3.72 11.34 -2.30
CA PRO A 21 3.40 12.09 -3.51
C PRO A 21 2.07 11.64 -4.12
N ALA A 22 1.24 12.60 -4.54
CA ALA A 22 -0.08 12.37 -5.16
C ALA A 22 -0.14 12.84 -6.63
N THR A 23 1.02 12.98 -7.28
CA THR A 23 1.11 13.26 -8.72
C THR A 23 1.94 12.17 -9.39
N ILE A 24 1.66 11.89 -10.67
CA ILE A 24 2.42 10.91 -11.46
C ILE A 24 3.92 11.30 -11.47
N ASP A 25 4.22 12.57 -11.71
CA ASP A 25 5.60 13.08 -11.72
C ASP A 25 6.28 12.97 -10.36
N GLY A 26 5.55 13.30 -9.27
CA GLY A 26 6.05 13.20 -7.92
C GLY A 26 6.36 11.75 -7.51
N ILE A 27 5.49 10.81 -7.88
CA ILE A 27 5.71 9.37 -7.65
C ILE A 27 6.92 8.91 -8.47
N HIS A 28 6.98 9.25 -9.75
CA HIS A 28 8.11 8.89 -10.62
C HIS A 28 9.46 9.41 -10.08
N ALA A 29 9.48 10.62 -9.52
CA ALA A 29 10.69 11.24 -8.98
C ALA A 29 11.28 10.48 -7.78
N VAL A 30 10.42 9.90 -6.92
CA VAL A 30 10.86 9.19 -5.71
C VAL A 30 11.11 7.70 -5.94
N LEU A 31 10.63 7.13 -7.04
CA LEU A 31 10.82 5.73 -7.36
C LEU A 31 12.28 5.38 -7.70
N PRO A 32 12.78 4.21 -7.25
CA PRO A 32 14.03 3.64 -7.73
C PRO A 32 14.04 3.49 -9.25
N GLU A 33 15.21 3.68 -9.88
CA GLU A 33 15.33 3.64 -11.34
C GLU A 33 14.82 2.31 -11.96
N VAL A 34 15.04 1.20 -11.26
CA VAL A 34 14.59 -0.14 -11.68
C VAL A 34 13.06 -0.26 -11.81
N ASP A 35 12.31 0.54 -11.04
CA ASP A 35 10.86 0.45 -10.95
C ASP A 35 10.14 1.42 -11.88
N ARG A 36 10.82 2.47 -12.35
CA ARG A 36 10.22 3.55 -13.15
C ARG A 36 9.55 3.05 -14.43
N ALA A 37 10.21 2.15 -15.16
CA ALA A 37 9.64 1.59 -16.39
C ALA A 37 8.39 0.73 -16.11
N ALA A 38 8.36 -0.01 -15.01
CA ALA A 38 7.21 -0.80 -14.60
C ALA A 38 6.04 0.09 -14.17
N PHE A 39 6.32 1.14 -13.39
CA PHE A 39 5.37 2.17 -13.01
C PHE A 39 4.72 2.82 -14.24
N GLU A 40 5.51 3.33 -15.18
CA GLU A 40 4.98 3.98 -16.39
C GLU A 40 4.09 3.05 -17.22
N ALA A 41 4.52 1.81 -17.41
CA ALA A 41 3.76 0.82 -18.17
C ALA A 41 2.42 0.51 -17.50
N GLU A 42 2.42 0.39 -16.17
CA GLU A 42 1.20 0.11 -15.42
C GLU A 42 0.24 1.30 -15.39
N VAL A 43 0.73 2.51 -15.13
CA VAL A 43 -0.08 3.74 -15.19
C VAL A 43 -0.78 3.86 -16.55
N ARG A 44 -0.06 3.62 -17.65
CA ARG A 44 -0.59 3.75 -19.01
C ARG A 44 -1.69 2.74 -19.36
N ARG A 45 -1.60 1.51 -18.83
CA ARG A 45 -2.58 0.44 -19.10
C ARG A 45 -3.76 0.43 -18.12
N THR A 46 -3.66 1.18 -17.02
CA THR A 46 -4.66 1.17 -15.96
C THR A 46 -5.92 1.93 -16.42
N PRO A 47 -7.12 1.34 -16.33
CA PRO A 47 -8.36 2.06 -16.57
C PRO A 47 -8.46 3.29 -15.67
N ALA A 48 -8.97 4.41 -16.20
CA ALA A 48 -8.96 5.70 -15.49
C ALA A 48 -9.64 5.63 -14.12
N GLN A 49 -10.72 4.85 -13.97
CA GLN A 49 -11.40 4.67 -12.68
C GLN A 49 -10.54 3.97 -11.62
N ASP A 50 -9.55 3.18 -12.03
CA ASP A 50 -8.68 2.40 -11.13
C ASP A 50 -7.33 3.08 -10.88
N LEU A 51 -7.01 4.15 -11.63
CA LEU A 51 -5.71 4.80 -11.62
C LEU A 51 -5.29 5.28 -10.23
N HIS A 52 -6.22 5.84 -9.46
CA HIS A 52 -5.94 6.31 -8.11
C HIS A 52 -5.36 5.23 -7.19
N ARG A 53 -5.82 3.97 -7.33
CA ARG A 53 -5.31 2.84 -6.52
C ARG A 53 -3.89 2.45 -6.92
N VAL A 54 -3.62 2.41 -8.22
CA VAL A 54 -2.29 2.10 -8.75
C VAL A 54 -1.29 3.17 -8.31
N LEU A 55 -1.65 4.45 -8.44
CA LEU A 55 -0.81 5.55 -7.99
C LEU A 55 -0.55 5.49 -6.49
N ALA A 56 -1.57 5.20 -5.67
CA ALA A 56 -1.40 5.06 -4.22
C ALA A 56 -0.41 3.96 -3.86
N ARG A 57 -0.50 2.78 -4.50
CA ARG A 57 0.42 1.67 -4.27
C ARG A 57 1.86 2.03 -4.58
N TRP A 58 2.11 2.66 -5.73
CA TRP A 58 3.45 3.07 -6.14
C TRP A 58 4.02 4.25 -5.32
N ALA A 59 3.16 5.04 -4.68
CA ALA A 59 3.56 6.16 -3.84
C ALA A 59 4.00 5.73 -2.43
N LEU A 60 3.68 4.51 -2.00
CA LEU A 60 4.02 4.02 -0.66
C LEU A 60 5.52 3.84 -0.48
N PRO A 61 6.08 4.21 0.68
CA PRO A 61 7.47 3.95 0.99
C PRO A 61 7.70 2.44 1.22
N ALA A 62 8.93 1.97 1.01
CA ALA A 62 9.31 0.58 1.29
C ALA A 62 9.07 0.13 2.75
N ALA A 63 8.85 1.07 3.68
CA ALA A 63 8.41 0.76 5.04
C ALA A 63 7.02 0.10 5.08
N ALA A 64 6.09 0.52 4.22
CA ALA A 64 4.75 -0.07 4.14
C ALA A 64 4.80 -1.54 3.72
N GLU A 65 5.66 -1.90 2.75
CA GLU A 65 5.83 -3.30 2.34
C GLU A 65 6.42 -4.16 3.47
N ARG A 66 7.38 -3.61 4.23
CA ARG A 66 7.97 -4.33 5.38
C ARG A 66 6.98 -4.51 6.52
N GLU A 67 6.13 -3.52 6.76
CA GLU A 67 5.03 -3.59 7.73
C GLU A 67 4.07 -4.72 7.36
N ASP A 68 3.61 -4.76 6.11
CA ASP A 68 2.74 -5.82 5.59
C ASP A 68 3.40 -7.20 5.71
N ASP A 69 4.68 -7.33 5.33
CA ASP A 69 5.44 -8.59 5.44
C ASP A 69 5.55 -9.06 6.89
N ALA A 70 5.77 -8.15 7.84
CA ALA A 70 5.83 -8.48 9.26
C ALA A 70 4.48 -8.97 9.79
N ILE A 71 3.38 -8.30 9.39
CA ILE A 71 2.01 -8.73 9.72
C ILE A 71 1.76 -10.12 9.14
N LEU A 72 2.07 -10.35 7.86
CA LEU A 72 1.90 -11.64 7.20
C LEU A 72 2.73 -12.75 7.85
N ALA A 73 3.98 -12.49 8.24
CA ALA A 73 4.83 -13.45 8.91
C ALA A 73 4.25 -13.88 10.26
N ARG A 74 3.75 -12.91 11.04
CA ARG A 74 3.10 -13.15 12.33
C ARG A 74 1.83 -13.99 12.19
N LEU A 75 0.98 -13.66 11.21
CA LEU A 75 -0.22 -14.43 10.91
C LEU A 75 0.11 -15.88 10.52
N LYS A 76 1.14 -16.08 9.70
CA LYS A 76 1.62 -17.44 9.32
C LYS A 76 2.14 -18.23 10.51
N ALA A 77 2.68 -17.57 11.53
CA ALA A 77 3.11 -18.18 12.78
C ALA A 77 1.95 -18.48 13.75
N GLY A 78 0.71 -18.16 13.39
CA GLY A 78 -0.48 -18.36 14.22
C GLY A 78 -0.69 -17.29 15.30
N ASP A 79 0.06 -16.18 15.23
CA ASP A 79 -0.20 -15.03 16.09
C ASP A 79 -1.24 -14.10 15.43
N PHE A 80 -2.46 -14.21 15.94
CA PHE A 80 -3.63 -13.42 15.51
C PHE A 80 -3.91 -12.24 16.45
N THR A 81 -2.93 -11.78 17.24
CA THR A 81 -3.11 -10.65 18.16
C THR A 81 -3.67 -9.43 17.41
N GLY A 82 -4.73 -8.81 17.93
CA GLY A 82 -5.36 -7.65 17.30
C GLY A 82 -6.19 -7.96 16.05
N CYS A 83 -6.30 -9.22 15.63
CA CYS A 83 -7.27 -9.63 14.62
C CYS A 83 -8.65 -9.81 15.27
N VAL A 84 -9.70 -9.51 14.51
CA VAL A 84 -11.09 -9.80 14.88
C VAL A 84 -11.55 -10.98 14.03
N PRO A 85 -11.99 -12.11 14.63
CA PRO A 85 -12.56 -13.22 13.88
C PRO A 85 -13.76 -12.75 13.06
N GLN A 86 -13.80 -13.10 11.78
CA GLN A 86 -14.89 -12.69 10.90
C GLN A 86 -16.22 -13.41 11.24
N ASP A 87 -16.13 -14.63 11.77
CA ASP A 87 -17.27 -15.54 11.91
C ASP A 87 -17.98 -15.47 13.27
N GLY A 88 -17.60 -14.51 14.13
CA GLY A 88 -18.06 -14.47 15.53
C GLY A 88 -17.52 -15.66 16.34
N ASP A 89 -17.74 -15.69 17.65
CA ASP A 89 -17.23 -16.73 18.58
C ASP A 89 -17.86 -18.14 18.37
N GLU A 90 -18.10 -18.58 17.14
CA GLU A 90 -18.48 -19.96 16.85
C GLU A 90 -17.21 -20.81 16.75
N HIS A 91 -16.78 -21.32 17.90
CA HIS A 91 -15.73 -22.32 18.00
C HIS A 91 -16.19 -23.58 17.24
N HIS A 92 -15.85 -23.69 15.95
CA HIS A 92 -16.05 -24.91 15.18
C HIS A 92 -15.08 -25.96 15.75
N ALA A 93 -15.57 -26.74 16.72
CA ALA A 93 -14.85 -27.90 17.23
C ALA A 93 -14.53 -28.81 16.04
N GLY A 94 -13.25 -28.84 15.65
CA GLY A 94 -12.77 -29.67 14.57
C GLY A 94 -13.18 -31.12 14.83
N VAL A 95 -13.84 -31.72 13.84
CA VAL A 95 -14.13 -33.15 13.83
C VAL A 95 -12.80 -33.88 13.67
N ALA A 96 -12.52 -34.77 14.62
CA ALA A 96 -11.36 -35.67 14.65
C ALA A 96 -11.39 -36.70 13.51
#